data_AF-A0A2D4GZR5-F1
#
_entry.id   AF-A0A2D4GZR5-F1
#
_cell.length_a   1.000
_cell.length_b   1.000
_cell.length_c   1.000
_cell.angle_alpha   90.00
_cell.angle_beta   90.00
_cell.angle_gamma   90.00
#
_symmetry.space_group_name_H-M   'P 1'
#
loop_
_entity.id
_entity.type
_entity.pdbx_description
1 polymer ?
#
loop_
_entity_poly.entity_id
_entity_poly.type
_entity_poly.pdbx_seq_one_letter_code
_entity_poly.pdbx_strand_id
1 'polypeptide(L)'
;MFLRGRPITMYIPSDFHNYEDLRMELPTQKLQLDWVYGYRGRDCRSNLYVLTSGELVYFIACVVVLYHVQRRTQRHYLRHTDCVRCLAVHPDGVRVASGQMAG
;
A
#
# COMPACT_ATOMS: atom_id res chain seq x y z
N MET A 1 9.32 27.72 -6.58
CA MET A 1 9.74 26.37 -6.10
C MET A 1 11.18 26.12 -6.55
N PHE A 2 11.98 25.36 -5.80
CA PHE A 2 13.30 24.90 -6.26
C PHE A 2 13.32 23.38 -6.31
N LEU A 3 13.91 22.80 -7.35
CA LEU A 3 14.14 21.37 -7.46
C LEU A 3 15.64 21.14 -7.67
N ARG A 4 16.28 20.44 -6.73
CA ARG A 4 17.74 20.20 -6.74
C ARG A 4 18.56 21.49 -6.89
N GLY A 5 18.15 22.54 -6.17
CA GLY A 5 18.83 23.85 -6.19
C GLY A 5 18.57 24.71 -7.43
N ARG A 6 17.80 24.23 -8.41
CA ARG A 6 17.42 25.02 -9.60
C ARG A 6 16.01 25.61 -9.43
N PRO A 7 15.79 26.90 -9.75
CA PRO A 7 14.46 27.49 -9.66
C PRO A 7 13.52 26.92 -10.73
N ILE A 8 12.28 26.64 -10.32
CA ILE A 8 11.15 26.34 -11.21
C ILE A 8 10.16 27.49 -11.10
N THR A 9 9.97 28.19 -12.23
CA THR A 9 8.98 29.26 -12.38
C THR A 9 7.62 28.65 -12.68
N MET A 10 6.61 29.03 -11.89
CA MET A 10 5.21 28.68 -12.10
C MET A 10 4.43 29.98 -12.23
N TYR A 11 3.68 30.14 -13.33
CA TYR A 11 2.86 31.31 -13.57
C TYR A 11 1.46 31.06 -13.02
N ILE A 12 0.96 32.00 -12.22
CA ILE A 12 -0.42 31.99 -11.73
C ILE A 12 -1.34 32.72 -12.71
N PRO A 13 -2.64 32.38 -12.78
CA PRO A 13 -3.59 33.14 -13.58
C PRO A 13 -3.62 34.61 -13.16
N SER A 14 -3.67 35.53 -14.12
CA SER A 14 -3.58 36.98 -13.88
C SER A 14 -4.68 37.53 -12.96
N ASP A 15 -5.85 36.91 -12.93
CA ASP A 15 -6.99 37.34 -12.11
C ASP A 15 -6.87 36.88 -10.64
N PHE A 16 -5.90 36.02 -10.33
CA PHE A 16 -5.70 35.46 -9.00
C PHE A 16 -4.76 36.34 -8.17
N HIS A 17 -5.35 37.28 -7.44
CA HIS A 17 -4.63 38.20 -6.56
C HIS A 17 -4.39 37.54 -5.19
N ASN A 18 -3.30 37.92 -4.50
CA ASN A 18 -3.00 37.47 -3.13
C ASN A 18 -2.74 35.95 -2.98
N TYR A 19 -2.14 35.31 -3.99
CA TYR A 19 -1.75 33.89 -3.91
C TYR A 19 -0.89 33.56 -2.67
N GLU A 20 -0.01 34.48 -2.27
CA GLU A 20 0.88 34.31 -1.11
C GLU A 20 0.11 34.22 0.24
N ASP A 21 -1.12 34.73 0.30
CA ASP A 21 -1.96 34.67 1.51
C ASP A 21 -2.80 33.38 1.59
N LEU A 22 -2.79 32.56 0.52
CA LEU A 22 -3.60 31.34 0.44
C LEU A 22 -3.06 30.28 1.41
N ARG A 23 -3.82 29.99 2.46
CA ARG A 23 -3.55 28.84 3.33
C ARG A 23 -4.15 27.58 2.72
N MET A 24 -3.29 26.63 2.36
CA MET A 24 -3.77 25.32 1.93
C MET A 24 -4.25 24.51 3.13
N GLU A 25 -5.51 24.10 3.09
CA GLU A 25 -6.08 23.15 4.05
C GLU A 25 -5.84 21.70 3.60
N LEU A 26 -6.00 20.76 4.54
CA LEU A 26 -5.99 19.35 4.21
C LEU A 26 -7.20 19.02 3.33
N PRO A 27 -7.06 18.12 2.33
CA PRO A 27 -8.21 17.62 1.58
C PRO A 27 -9.26 17.03 2.52
N THR A 28 -10.53 17.26 2.20
CA THR A 28 -11.66 16.68 2.95
C THR A 28 -11.78 15.17 2.81
N GLN A 29 -11.18 14.61 1.75
CA GLN A 29 -11.21 13.18 1.43
C GLN A 29 -9.90 12.49 1.82
N LYS A 30 -10.00 11.19 2.09
CA LYS A 30 -8.85 10.32 2.39
C LYS A 30 -8.78 9.19 1.38
N LEU A 31 -7.57 8.75 1.10
CA LEU A 31 -7.32 7.58 0.26
C LEU A 31 -7.44 6.30 1.09
N GLN A 32 -8.01 5.28 0.49
CA GLN A 32 -8.05 3.92 1.02
C GLN A 32 -7.57 2.98 -0.08
N LEU A 33 -6.69 2.04 0.28
CA LEU A 33 -6.24 1.02 -0.65
C LEU A 33 -7.41 0.08 -0.98
N ASP A 34 -7.74 -0.01 -2.26
CA ASP A 34 -8.83 -0.86 -2.75
C ASP A 34 -8.29 -2.18 -3.33
N TRP A 35 -7.25 -2.10 -4.16
CA TRP A 35 -6.71 -3.27 -4.85
C TRP A 35 -5.20 -3.24 -4.99
N VAL A 36 -4.59 -4.42 -4.86
CA VAL A 36 -3.19 -4.67 -5.20
C VAL A 36 -3.15 -5.63 -6.38
N TYR A 37 -2.46 -5.21 -7.44
CA TYR A 37 -2.21 -6.03 -8.62
C TYR A 37 -0.84 -6.68 -8.54
N GLY A 38 -0.80 -7.98 -8.84
CA GLY A 38 0.43 -8.77 -8.87
C GLY A 38 0.62 -9.66 -7.65
N TYR A 39 1.47 -10.67 -7.83
CA TYR A 39 1.88 -11.63 -6.80
C TYR A 39 3.39 -11.81 -6.89
N ARG A 40 4.08 -11.83 -5.73
CA ARG A 40 5.53 -12.00 -5.67
C ARG A 40 5.94 -13.48 -5.81
N GLY A 41 5.80 -14.01 -7.02
CA GLY A 41 6.15 -15.41 -7.33
C GLY A 41 7.55 -15.62 -7.92
N ARG A 42 8.26 -14.56 -8.33
CA ARG A 42 9.54 -14.67 -9.06
C ARG A 42 10.74 -14.97 -8.17
N ASP A 43 10.80 -14.31 -7.01
CA ASP A 43 11.96 -14.30 -6.10
C ASP A 43 11.58 -14.65 -4.65
N CYS A 44 10.40 -15.25 -4.45
CA CYS A 44 9.90 -15.73 -3.17
C CYS A 44 9.22 -17.09 -3.35
N ARG A 45 9.08 -17.81 -2.26
CA ARG A 45 8.45 -19.15 -2.19
C ARG A 45 7.66 -19.26 -0.90
N SER A 46 6.77 -20.26 -0.83
CA SER A 46 5.99 -20.56 0.38
C SER A 46 5.27 -19.32 0.94
N ASN A 47 4.59 -18.60 0.06
CA ASN A 47 3.97 -17.30 0.35
C ASN A 47 2.56 -17.16 -0.23
N LEU A 48 1.87 -18.28 -0.45
CA LEU A 48 0.47 -18.34 -0.85
C LEU A 48 -0.23 -19.44 -0.05
N TYR A 49 -1.25 -19.07 0.72
CA TYR A 49 -2.02 -20.00 1.55
C TYR A 49 -3.52 -19.70 1.46
N VAL A 50 -4.35 -20.69 1.79
CA VAL A 50 -5.80 -20.53 1.95
C VAL A 50 -6.10 -20.51 3.45
N LEU A 51 -6.75 -19.45 3.94
CA LEU A 51 -7.20 -19.34 5.33
C LEU A 51 -8.50 -20.11 5.56
N THR A 52 -8.85 -20.37 6.83
CA THR A 52 -10.15 -20.99 7.18
C THR A 52 -11.35 -20.13 6.77
N SER A 53 -11.15 -18.82 6.55
CA SER A 53 -12.15 -17.93 5.97
C SER A 53 -12.43 -18.19 4.47
N GLY A 54 -11.62 -19.00 3.80
CA GLY A 54 -11.67 -19.20 2.34
C GLY A 54 -10.90 -18.14 1.54
N GLU A 55 -10.21 -17.22 2.21
CA GLU A 55 -9.40 -16.19 1.54
C GLU A 55 -8.00 -16.71 1.21
N LEU A 56 -7.48 -16.25 0.07
CA LEU A 56 -6.08 -16.41 -0.28
C LEU A 56 -5.25 -15.36 0.46
N VAL A 57 -4.24 -15.79 1.21
CA VAL A 57 -3.26 -14.90 1.82
C VAL A 57 -1.93 -15.00 1.08
N TYR A 58 -1.41 -13.85 0.63
CA TYR A 58 -0.10 -13.71 0.01
C TYR A 58 0.45 -12.31 0.22
N PHE A 59 1.65 -12.02 -0.28
CA PHE A 59 2.22 -10.68 -0.17
C PHE A 59 2.89 -10.21 -1.47
N ILE A 60 3.00 -8.89 -1.60
CA ILE A 60 3.78 -8.19 -2.61
C ILE A 60 4.14 -6.79 -2.08
N ALA A 61 5.32 -6.28 -2.43
CA ALA A 61 5.88 -5.06 -1.83
C ALA A 61 5.82 -5.12 -0.29
N CYS A 62 5.32 -4.07 0.36
CA CYS A 62 5.19 -3.98 1.83
C CYS A 62 3.79 -4.39 2.32
N VAL A 63 3.01 -5.13 1.50
CA VAL A 63 1.60 -5.42 1.77
C VAL A 63 1.34 -6.92 1.83
N VAL A 64 0.64 -7.36 2.87
CA VAL A 64 0.00 -8.69 2.90
C VAL A 64 -1.44 -8.55 2.43
N VAL A 65 -1.80 -9.29 1.39
CA VAL A 65 -3.10 -9.29 0.74
C VAL A 65 -3.90 -10.50 1.22
N LEU A 66 -5.13 -10.27 1.67
CA LEU A 66 -6.13 -11.31 1.88
C LEU A 66 -7.22 -11.14 0.83
N TYR A 67 -7.25 -12.05 -0.14
CA TYR A 67 -8.11 -11.99 -1.31
C TYR A 67 -9.24 -13.02 -1.24
N HIS A 68 -10.48 -12.53 -1.21
CA HIS A 68 -11.66 -13.39 -1.30
C HIS A 68 -12.07 -13.55 -2.78
N VAL A 69 -11.72 -14.69 -3.38
CA VAL A 69 -11.91 -14.92 -4.84
C VAL A 69 -13.37 -14.80 -5.28
N GLN A 70 -14.29 -15.45 -4.56
CA GLN A 70 -15.71 -15.45 -4.92
C GLN A 70 -16.35 -14.05 -4.82
N ARG A 71 -16.07 -13.31 -3.74
CA ARG A 71 -16.60 -11.96 -3.52
C ARG A 71 -15.86 -10.90 -4.33
N ARG A 72 -14.69 -11.24 -4.90
CA ARG A 72 -13.79 -10.32 -5.60
C ARG A 72 -13.46 -9.09 -4.76
N THR A 73 -13.13 -9.30 -3.49
CA THR A 73 -12.72 -8.23 -2.58
C THR A 73 -11.36 -8.53 -1.97
N GLN A 74 -10.60 -7.48 -1.67
CA GLN A 74 -9.34 -7.57 -0.94
C GLN A 74 -9.44 -6.83 0.39
N ARG A 75 -8.74 -7.34 1.38
CA ARG A 75 -8.31 -6.57 2.55
C ARG A 75 -6.81 -6.70 2.70
N HIS A 76 -6.20 -5.72 3.37
CA HIS A 76 -4.75 -5.56 3.37
C HIS A 76 -4.22 -5.34 4.77
N TYR A 77 -3.10 -5.97 5.09
CA TYR A 77 -2.29 -5.62 6.24
C TYR A 77 -1.12 -4.76 5.79
N LEU A 78 -1.10 -3.51 6.28
CA LEU A 78 -0.26 -2.40 5.79
C LEU A 78 0.75 -1.90 6.84
N ARG A 79 1.13 -2.76 7.80
CA ARG A 79 2.01 -2.34 8.91
C ARG A 79 3.50 -2.55 8.63
N HIS A 80 3.85 -3.25 7.55
CA HIS A 80 5.24 -3.36 7.13
C HIS A 80 5.70 -2.06 6.49
N THR A 81 6.89 -1.60 6.87
CA THR A 81 7.51 -0.38 6.32
C THR A 81 8.47 -0.67 5.16
N ASP A 82 8.82 -1.94 4.97
CA ASP A 82 9.67 -2.43 3.89
C ASP A 82 9.11 -3.75 3.33
N CYS A 83 9.73 -4.24 2.26
CA CYS A 83 9.32 -5.41 1.51
C CYS A 83 9.11 -6.63 2.41
N VAL A 84 7.91 -7.21 2.35
CA VAL A 84 7.60 -8.49 2.97
C VAL A 84 8.40 -9.60 2.26
N ARG A 85 8.98 -10.49 3.04
CA ARG A 85 9.87 -11.57 2.58
C ARG A 85 9.40 -12.96 2.98
N CYS A 86 8.66 -13.08 4.07
CA CYS A 86 8.15 -14.36 4.56
C CYS A 86 6.76 -14.22 5.16
N LEU A 87 6.00 -15.32 5.09
CA LEU A 87 4.66 -15.44 5.62
C LEU A 87 4.45 -16.87 6.12
N ALA A 88 3.82 -17.02 7.27
CA ALA A 88 3.45 -18.32 7.85
C ALA A 88 2.05 -18.24 8.44
N VAL A 89 1.28 -19.31 8.28
CA VAL A 89 -0.06 -19.44 8.85
C VAL A 89 0.01 -20.37 10.06
N HIS A 90 -0.52 -19.94 11.19
CA HIS A 90 -0.62 -20.76 12.40
C HIS A 90 -1.56 -21.97 12.16
N PRO A 91 -1.38 -23.12 12.82
CA PRO A 91 -2.24 -24.30 12.62
C PRO A 91 -3.75 -24.12 12.83
N ASP A 92 -4.18 -23.03 13.49
CA ASP A 92 -5.60 -22.68 13.59
C ASP A 92 -6.19 -22.12 12.29
N GLY A 93 -5.34 -21.83 11.29
CA GLY A 93 -5.73 -21.30 9.98
C GLY A 93 -6.28 -19.87 10.01
N VAL A 94 -6.16 -19.17 11.14
CA VAL A 94 -6.66 -17.79 11.33
C VAL A 94 -5.51 -16.82 11.52
N ARG A 95 -4.50 -17.18 12.33
CA ARG A 95 -3.38 -16.27 12.61
C ARG A 95 -2.30 -16.37 11.54
N VAL A 96 -1.80 -15.22 11.11
CA VAL A 96 -0.74 -15.10 10.11
C VAL A 96 0.42 -14.32 10.72
N ALA A 97 1.63 -14.88 10.62
CA ALA A 97 2.88 -14.18 10.90
C ALA A 97 3.53 -13.76 9.58
N SER A 98 4.07 -12.55 9.52
CA SER A 98 4.78 -12.04 8.34
C SER A 98 6.03 -11.27 8.77
N GLY A 99 7.07 -11.35 7.95
CA GLY A 99 8.35 -10.69 8.20
C GLY A 99 8.79 -9.86 7.00
N GLN A 100 9.40 -8.71 7.29
CA GLN A 100 9.97 -7.80 6.30
C GLN A 100 11.49 -7.85 6.29
N MET A 101 12.09 -7.26 5.26
CA MET A 101 13.53 -6.95 5.25
C MET A 101 13.86 -5.98 6.40
N ALA A 102 15.08 -6.08 6.95
CA ALA A 102 15.53 -5.16 8.01
C ALA A 102 15.44 -3.71 7.47
N GLY A 103 14.64 -2.89 8.15
CA GLY A 103 14.46 -1.48 7.82
C GLY A 103 15.65 -0.61 8.19
#